data_AF-A0A2E4HFX2-F1
#
_entry.id   AF-A0A2E4HFX2-F1
#
_cell.length_a   1.000
_cell.length_b   1.000
_cell.length_c   1.000
_cell.angle_alpha   90.00
_cell.angle_beta   90.00
_cell.angle_gamma   90.00
#
_symmetry.space_group_name_H-M   'P 1'
#
loop_
_entity.id
_entity.type
_entity.pdbx_description
1 polymer ?
#
loop_
_entity_poly.entity_id
_entity_poly.type
_entity_poly.pdbx_seq_one_letter_code
_entity_poly.pdbx_strand_id
1 'polypeptide(L)'
;MSLFSKKTQPAIDPVQKELIENAQARVRQKKGLYRHLILFIAGAILLIIMNLVLGIGKETTFFNIDWFVWAILVWTFIFLVHVLNVFILHKFMGKAWEDEQIDRLVKKQQERIDKLEDKVIADHAA
;
A
#
# COMPACT_ATOMS: atom_id res chain seq x y z
N MET A 1 31.17 44.59 8.03
CA MET A 1 30.02 44.06 8.80
C MET A 1 29.21 43.18 7.84
N SER A 2 29.30 41.86 7.99
CA SER A 2 28.70 40.89 7.07
C SER A 2 27.20 40.76 7.38
N LEU A 3 26.35 41.18 6.43
CA LEU A 3 24.91 40.96 6.48
C LEU A 3 24.60 39.63 5.79
N PHE A 4 24.71 38.53 6.55
CA PHE A 4 24.11 37.26 6.16
C PHE A 4 22.60 37.43 6.12
N SER A 5 22.05 37.68 4.92
CA SER A 5 20.62 37.62 4.67
C SER A 5 20.16 36.18 4.85
N LYS A 6 19.48 35.92 5.97
CA LYS A 6 18.83 34.64 6.25
C LYS A 6 17.70 34.47 5.22
N LYS A 7 17.93 33.66 4.18
CA LYS A 7 16.88 33.23 3.25
C LYS A 7 15.82 32.47 4.06
N THR A 8 14.72 33.15 4.37
CA THR A 8 13.51 32.51 4.89
C THR A 8 13.05 31.52 3.83
N GLN A 9 13.10 30.22 4.16
CA GLN A 9 12.60 29.15 3.30
C GLN A 9 11.14 29.49 2.94
N PRO A 10 10.74 29.52 1.66
CA PRO A 10 9.35 29.76 1.31
C PRO A 10 8.51 28.64 1.93
N ALA A 11 7.38 28.99 2.56
CA ALA A 11 6.41 28.02 3.04
C ALA A 11 6.07 27.10 1.87
N ILE A 12 6.35 25.79 2.01
CA ILE A 12 6.11 24.82 0.94
C ILE A 12 4.64 24.90 0.55
N ASP A 13 4.39 25.26 -0.69
CA ASP A 13 3.06 25.31 -1.30
C ASP A 13 2.30 24.00 -0.96
N PRO A 14 1.08 24.05 -0.40
CA PRO A 14 0.33 22.86 0.01
C PRO A 14 0.25 21.78 -1.07
N VAL A 15 0.20 22.17 -2.34
CA VAL A 15 0.24 21.24 -3.49
C VAL A 15 1.58 20.50 -3.58
N GLN A 16 2.70 21.20 -3.38
CA GLN A 16 4.03 20.57 -3.38
C GLN A 16 4.20 19.62 -2.19
N LYS A 17 3.65 19.96 -1.02
CA LYS A 17 3.67 19.10 0.15
C LYS A 17 2.95 17.77 -0.13
N GLU A 18 1.77 17.83 -0.72
CA GLU A 18 1.00 16.63 -1.06
C GLU A 18 1.71 15.74 -2.09
N LEU A 19 2.31 16.34 -3.12
CA LEU A 19 3.11 15.59 -4.11
C LEU A 19 4.28 14.85 -3.46
N ILE A 20 4.98 15.51 -2.53
CA ILE A 20 6.09 14.90 -1.77
C ILE A 20 5.59 13.77 -0.88
N GLU A 21 4.48 13.97 -0.15
CA GLU A 21 3.91 12.94 0.73
C GLU A 21 3.50 11.68 -0.06
N ASN A 22 2.85 11.86 -1.21
CA ASN A 22 2.47 10.77 -2.12
C ASN A 22 3.72 10.03 -2.66
N ALA A 23 4.75 10.76 -3.10
CA ALA A 23 6.00 10.19 -3.58
C ALA A 23 6.71 9.39 -2.48
N GLN A 24 6.79 9.93 -1.26
CA GLN A 24 7.38 9.25 -0.11
C GLN A 24 6.60 7.99 0.28
N ALA A 25 5.26 8.02 0.23
CA ALA A 25 4.43 6.86 0.50
C ALA A 25 4.74 5.71 -0.47
N ARG A 26 4.87 6.01 -1.77
CA ARG A 26 5.26 5.03 -2.80
C ARG A 26 6.65 4.43 -2.54
N VAL A 27 7.62 5.26 -2.13
CA VAL A 27 8.97 4.78 -1.80
C VAL A 27 8.96 3.88 -0.57
N ARG A 28 8.22 4.23 0.47
CA ARG A 28 8.07 3.41 1.69
C ARG A 28 7.47 2.03 1.39
N GLN A 29 6.47 1.97 0.52
CA GLN A 29 5.85 0.70 0.09
C GLN A 29 6.85 -0.21 -0.63
N LYS A 30 7.59 0.33 -1.60
CA LYS A 30 8.66 -0.43 -2.30
C LYS A 30 9.71 -0.93 -1.32
N LYS A 31 10.15 -0.08 -0.38
CA LYS A 31 11.12 -0.47 0.66
C LYS A 31 10.59 -1.57 1.58
N GLY A 32 9.29 -1.56 1.90
CA GLY A 32 8.63 -2.61 2.67
C GLY A 32 8.66 -3.97 1.97
N LEU A 33 8.42 -3.98 0.66
CA LEU A 33 8.51 -5.19 -0.16
C LEU A 33 9.91 -5.80 -0.15
N TYR A 34 10.95 -4.99 -0.38
CA TYR A 34 12.34 -5.48 -0.35
C TYR A 34 12.73 -6.07 1.00
N ARG A 35 12.26 -5.48 2.11
CA ARG A 35 12.48 -6.05 3.45
C ARG A 35 11.84 -7.42 3.60
N HIS A 36 10.59 -7.59 3.15
CA HIS A 36 9.92 -8.89 3.18
C HIS A 36 10.60 -9.91 2.27
N LEU A 37 11.09 -9.50 1.10
CA LEU A 37 11.87 -10.38 0.21
C LEU A 37 13.16 -10.87 0.88
N ILE A 38 13.90 -9.98 1.55
CA ILE A 38 15.13 -10.37 2.28
C ILE A 38 14.80 -11.33 3.42
N LEU A 39 13.75 -11.07 4.20
CA LEU A 39 13.30 -11.96 5.27
C LEU A 39 12.81 -13.30 4.71
N PHE A 40 12.15 -13.31 3.56
CA PHE A 40 11.71 -14.52 2.88
C PHE A 40 12.89 -15.39 2.46
N ILE A 41 13.90 -14.81 1.80
CA ILE A 41 15.11 -15.52 1.39
C ILE A 41 15.86 -16.06 2.63
N ALA A 42 16.05 -15.22 3.65
CA ALA A 42 16.69 -15.63 4.90
C ALA A 42 15.93 -16.78 5.59
N GLY A 43 14.59 -16.69 5.65
CA GLY A 43 13.74 -17.73 6.22
C GLY A 43 13.78 -19.04 5.42
N ALA A 44 13.76 -18.97 4.09
CA ALA A 44 13.88 -20.15 3.23
C ALA A 44 15.23 -20.85 3.42
N ILE A 45 16.33 -20.09 3.48
CA ILE A 45 17.67 -20.64 3.78
C ILE A 45 17.69 -21.27 5.17
N LEU A 46 17.09 -20.63 6.17
CA LEU A 46 17.02 -21.15 7.54
C LEU A 46 16.24 -22.47 7.59
N LEU A 47 15.10 -22.57 6.90
CA LEU A 47 14.30 -23.81 6.79
C LEU A 47 15.11 -24.95 6.14
N ILE A 48 15.85 -24.66 5.08
CA ILE A 48 16.73 -25.63 4.41
C ILE A 48 17.82 -26.11 5.38
N ILE A 49 18.48 -25.20 6.10
CA ILE A 49 19.52 -25.54 7.08
C ILE A 49 18.96 -26.38 8.24
N MET A 50 17.77 -26.06 8.76
CA MET A 50 17.13 -26.85 9.83
C MET A 50 16.89 -28.30 9.39
N ASN A 51 16.47 -28.52 8.15
CA ASN A 51 16.27 -29.87 7.63
C ASN A 51 17.60 -30.60 7.35
N LEU A 52 18.55 -29.95 6.66
CA LEU A 52 19.80 -30.58 6.21
C LEU A 52 20.83 -30.77 7.32
N VAL A 53 21.06 -29.73 8.14
CA VAL A 53 22.14 -29.70 9.13
C VAL A 53 21.68 -30.23 10.48
N LEU A 54 20.51 -29.78 10.94
CA LEU A 54 19.99 -30.14 12.26
C LEU A 54 19.12 -31.41 12.22
N GLY A 55 18.76 -31.90 11.02
CA GLY A 55 17.90 -33.08 10.86
C GLY A 55 16.48 -32.90 11.40
N ILE A 56 16.05 -31.66 11.67
CA ILE A 56 14.76 -31.37 12.27
C ILE A 56 13.67 -31.70 11.24
N GLY A 57 12.82 -32.66 11.58
CA GLY A 57 11.71 -33.08 10.73
C GLY A 57 12.11 -33.93 9.52
N LYS A 58 13.31 -34.51 9.46
CA LYS A 58 13.73 -35.41 8.35
C LYS A 58 12.77 -36.57 8.11
N GLU A 59 12.18 -37.11 9.17
CA GLU A 59 11.16 -38.17 9.12
C GLU A 59 9.76 -37.61 8.83
N THR A 60 9.58 -36.29 8.98
CA THR A 60 8.29 -35.61 8.80
C THR A 60 8.09 -35.33 7.31
N THR A 61 7.40 -36.26 6.67
CA THR A 61 7.01 -36.18 5.27
C THR A 61 5.49 -36.08 5.16
N PHE A 62 5.02 -35.19 4.29
CA PHE A 62 3.61 -35.08 3.92
C PHE A 62 3.48 -35.44 2.46
N PHE A 63 2.67 -36.45 2.14
CA PHE A 63 2.51 -36.97 0.78
C PHE A 63 3.84 -37.42 0.13
N ASN A 64 4.75 -38.03 0.91
CA ASN A 64 6.11 -38.40 0.49
C ASN A 64 7.00 -37.20 0.08
N ILE A 65 6.65 -36.00 0.51
CA ILE A 65 7.44 -34.78 0.30
C ILE A 65 7.87 -34.24 1.66
N ASP A 66 9.14 -33.86 1.77
CA ASP A 66 9.68 -33.29 3.00
C ASP A 66 8.91 -32.05 3.43
N TRP A 67 8.65 -31.93 4.74
CA TRP A 67 7.89 -30.83 5.32
C TRP A 67 8.41 -29.43 4.95
N PHE A 68 9.74 -29.27 4.76
CA PHE A 68 10.33 -27.96 4.45
C PHE A 68 9.90 -27.46 3.07
N VAL A 69 9.61 -28.36 2.12
CA VAL A 69 9.10 -27.99 0.79
C VAL A 69 7.70 -27.39 0.93
N TRP A 70 6.85 -28.00 1.74
CA TRP A 70 5.52 -27.46 2.07
C TRP A 70 5.62 -26.12 2.80
N ALA A 71 6.55 -26.00 3.74
CA ALA A 71 6.80 -24.74 4.45
C ALA A 71 7.23 -23.62 3.47
N ILE A 72 8.18 -23.90 2.57
CA ILE A 72 8.60 -22.96 1.53
C ILE A 72 7.45 -22.62 0.59
N LEU A 73 6.62 -23.60 0.19
CA LEU A 73 5.50 -23.38 -0.72
C LEU A 73 4.45 -22.44 -0.10
N VAL A 74 4.05 -22.68 1.14
CA VAL A 74 3.12 -21.80 1.88
C VAL A 74 3.72 -20.41 2.05
N TRP A 75 5.00 -20.32 2.41
CA TRP A 75 5.67 -19.04 2.59
C TRP A 75 5.80 -18.26 1.27
N THR A 76 6.05 -18.97 0.16
CA THR A 76 6.10 -18.41 -1.19
C THR A 76 4.73 -17.89 -1.61
N PHE A 77 3.64 -18.59 -1.28
CA PHE A 77 2.28 -18.13 -1.56
C PHE A 77 1.97 -16.82 -0.83
N ILE A 78 2.29 -16.72 0.46
CA ILE A 78 2.13 -15.49 1.24
C ILE A 78 2.95 -14.35 0.62
N PHE A 79 4.20 -14.62 0.23
CA PHE A 79 5.04 -13.63 -0.44
C PHE A 79 4.43 -13.16 -1.77
N LEU A 80 3.89 -14.07 -2.57
CA LEU A 80 3.25 -13.75 -3.85
C LEU A 80 2.02 -12.85 -3.65
N VAL A 81 1.17 -13.14 -2.67
CA VAL A 81 0.04 -12.27 -2.31
C VAL A 81 0.53 -10.87 -1.90
N HIS A 82 1.61 -10.79 -1.11
CA HIS A 82 2.19 -9.50 -0.70
C HIS A 82 2.72 -8.70 -1.90
N VAL A 83 3.40 -9.34 -2.84
CA VAL A 83 3.87 -8.72 -4.10
C VAL A 83 2.69 -8.20 -4.91
N LEU A 84 1.66 -9.03 -5.15
CA LEU A 84 0.48 -8.64 -5.91
C LEU A 84 -0.26 -7.47 -5.24
N ASN A 85 -0.35 -7.46 -3.92
CA ASN A 85 -0.98 -6.36 -3.18
C ASN A 85 -0.24 -5.03 -3.39
N VAL A 86 1.09 -5.04 -3.25
CA VAL A 86 1.92 -3.84 -3.40
C VAL A 86 1.96 -3.33 -4.84
N PHE A 87 2.04 -4.21 -5.84
CA PHE A 87 2.17 -3.81 -7.25
C PHE A 87 0.83 -3.59 -7.97
N ILE A 88 -0.17 -4.44 -7.73
CA ILE A 88 -1.44 -4.43 -8.48
C ILE A 88 -2.53 -3.73 -7.67
N LEU A 89 -2.88 -4.24 -6.48
CA LEU A 89 -4.00 -3.69 -5.71
C LEU A 89 -3.76 -2.23 -5.34
N HIS A 90 -2.56 -1.89 -4.89
CA HIS A 90 -2.23 -0.50 -4.52
C HIS A 90 -2.04 0.45 -5.73
N LYS A 91 -1.91 -0.09 -6.94
CA LYS A 91 -1.91 0.70 -8.18
C LYS A 91 -3.34 0.93 -8.68
N PHE A 92 -4.22 -0.06 -8.53
CA PHE A 92 -5.61 0.00 -8.96
C PHE A 92 -6.52 0.74 -7.95
N MET A 93 -6.33 0.50 -6.66
CA MET A 93 -7.15 1.02 -5.56
C MET A 93 -6.30 1.87 -4.60
N GLY A 94 -5.42 2.69 -5.16
CA GLY A 94 -4.61 3.64 -4.40
C GLY A 94 -5.32 4.99 -4.22
N LYS A 95 -4.61 5.97 -3.65
CA LYS A 95 -5.14 7.32 -3.38
C LYS A 95 -5.85 7.97 -4.58
N ALA A 96 -5.29 7.85 -5.78
CA ALA A 96 -5.93 8.40 -6.99
C ALA A 96 -7.31 7.79 -7.30
N TRP A 97 -7.52 6.50 -7.02
CA TRP A 97 -8.82 5.87 -7.18
C TRP A 97 -9.79 6.33 -6.08
N GLU A 98 -9.29 6.49 -4.86
CA GLU A 98 -10.06 7.02 -3.73
C GLU A 98 -10.54 8.44 -4.00
N ASP A 99 -9.65 9.32 -4.46
CA ASP A 99 -9.96 10.70 -4.85
C ASP A 99 -11.03 10.73 -5.95
N GLU A 100 -10.95 9.83 -6.93
CA GLU A 100 -11.94 9.70 -8.00
C GLU A 100 -13.31 9.22 -7.47
N GLN A 101 -13.34 8.34 -6.47
CA GLN A 101 -14.60 7.94 -5.83
C GLN A 101 -15.21 9.08 -5.01
N ILE A 102 -14.38 9.84 -4.29
CA ILE A 102 -14.82 10.99 -3.50
C ILE A 102 -15.44 12.04 -4.42
N ASP A 103 -14.76 12.40 -5.52
CA ASP A 103 -15.27 13.38 -6.48
C ASP A 103 -16.62 12.95 -7.08
N ARG A 104 -16.75 11.66 -7.45
CA ARG A 104 -18.02 11.07 -7.89
C ARG A 104 -19.14 11.20 -6.85
N LEU A 105 -18.83 10.99 -5.57
CA LEU A 105 -19.81 11.07 -4.48
C LEU A 105 -20.22 12.51 -4.18
N VAL A 106 -19.25 13.42 -4.12
CA VAL A 106 -19.48 14.86 -3.91
C VAL A 106 -20.36 15.42 -5.01
N LYS A 107 -20.08 15.11 -6.28
CA LYS A 107 -20.90 15.53 -7.41
C LYS A 107 -22.36 15.07 -7.27
N LYS A 108 -22.58 13.81 -6.90
CA LYS A 108 -23.94 13.28 -6.67
C LYS A 108 -24.65 13.97 -5.51
N GLN A 109 -23.92 14.37 -4.47
CA GLN A 109 -24.50 15.10 -3.34
C GLN A 109 -24.88 16.53 -3.76
N GLN A 110 -24.03 17.21 -4.52
CA GLN A 110 -24.33 18.54 -5.04
C GLN A 110 -25.58 18.52 -5.92
N GLU A 111 -25.68 17.58 -6.87
CA GLU A 111 -26.88 17.42 -7.71
C GLU A 111 -28.17 17.17 -6.91
N ARG A 112 -28.07 16.60 -5.70
CA ARG A 112 -29.22 16.42 -4.80
C ARG A 112 -29.56 17.69 -4.05
N ILE A 113 -28.55 18.46 -3.61
CA ILE A 113 -28.73 19.75 -2.95
C ILE A 113 -29.43 20.73 -3.90
N ASP A 114 -28.92 20.85 -5.14
CA ASP A 114 -29.50 21.74 -6.15
C ASP A 114 -30.99 21.42 -6.39
N LYS A 115 -31.34 20.13 -6.50
CA LYS A 115 -32.74 19.68 -6.63
C LYS A 115 -33.61 19.96 -5.41
N LEU A 116 -33.03 19.97 -4.21
CA LEU A 116 -33.75 20.31 -2.98
C LEU A 116 -33.97 21.82 -2.90
N GLU A 117 -32.97 22.62 -3.28
CA GLU A 117 -33.09 24.08 -3.38
C GLU A 117 -34.19 24.47 -4.38
N ASP A 118 -34.21 23.89 -5.57
CA ASP A 118 -35.25 24.12 -6.59
C ASP A 118 -36.66 23.81 -6.05
N LYS A 119 -36.83 22.71 -5.31
CA LYS A 119 -38.11 22.34 -4.69
C LYS A 119 -38.55 23.33 -3.62
N VAL A 120 -37.64 23.74 -2.75
CA VAL A 120 -37.93 24.72 -1.70
C VAL A 120 -38.36 26.05 -2.31
N ILE A 121 -37.69 26.51 -3.37
CA ILE A 121 -38.05 27.74 -4.09
C ILE A 121 -39.45 27.60 -4.72
N ALA A 122 -39.75 26.46 -5.35
CA ALA A 122 -41.07 26.22 -5.96
C ALA A 122 -42.20 26.22 -4.92
N ASP A 123 -41.99 25.58 -3.76
CA ASP A 123 -42.97 25.51 -2.67
C ASP A 123 -43.22 26.88 -2.01
N HIS A 124 -42.23 27.77 -1.97
CA HIS A 124 -42.37 29.12 -1.40
C HIS A 124 -42.90 30.17 -2.40
N ALA A 125 -42.89 29.85 -3.69
CA ALA A 125 -43.42 30.70 -4.76
C ALA A 125 -44.90 30.42 -5.09
N ALA A 126 -45.48 29.36 -4.54
CA ALA A 126 -46.90 28.99 -4.64
C ALA A 126 -47.71 29.52 -3.45
#